data_AF-S6VMU7-F1
#
_entry.id   AF-S6VMU7-F1
#
_cell.length_a   1.000
_cell.length_b   1.000
_cell.length_c   1.000
_cell.angle_alpha   90.00
_cell.angle_beta   90.00
_cell.angle_gamma   90.00
#
_symmetry.space_group_name_H-M   'P 1'
#
loop_
_entity.id
_entity.type
_entity.pdbx_description
1 polymer ?
#
loop_
_entity_poly.entity_id
_entity_poly.type
_entity_poly.pdbx_seq_one_letter_code
_entity_poly.pdbx_strand_id
1 'polypeptide(L)'
;IKNLGLVIIDEEHRFGVRQKEQLKALRSEVDILTLTATPIPRTLNMAVSGMRDLSIIATPPARRLSVRTFVMEQNKPTIKEALLRELLRGGQVYYLHNDVKTI
;
A
#
# COMPACT_ATOMS: atom_id res chain seq x y z
N ILE A 1 -4.19 11.11 27.00
CA ILE A 1 -2.82 11.39 26.54
C ILE A 1 -2.59 12.88 26.77
N LYS A 2 -1.65 13.29 27.63
CA LYS A 2 -1.44 14.73 27.88
C LYS A 2 -0.69 15.33 26.69
N ASN A 3 -1.28 16.36 26.06
CA ASN A 3 -0.71 17.18 24.98
C ASN A 3 -0.42 16.44 23.66
N LEU A 4 -1.35 15.61 23.18
CA LEU A 4 -1.23 15.01 21.84
C LEU A 4 -1.56 16.06 20.77
N GLY A 5 -0.60 16.44 19.94
CA GLY A 5 -0.76 17.45 18.89
C GLY A 5 -0.86 16.89 17.45
N LEU A 6 -0.34 15.69 17.20
CA LEU A 6 -0.33 15.08 15.86
C LEU A 6 -0.46 13.55 15.93
N VAL A 7 -1.27 12.98 15.04
CA VAL A 7 -1.35 11.53 14.79
C VAL A 7 -0.96 11.24 13.35
N ILE A 8 0.00 10.35 13.15
CA ILE A 8 0.38 9.84 11.83
C ILE A 8 -0.18 8.43 11.66
N ILE A 9 -0.98 8.23 10.60
CA ILE A 9 -1.59 6.95 10.27
C ILE A 9 -1.01 6.49 8.94
N ASP A 10 -0.35 5.34 8.92
CA ASP A 10 0.16 4.74 7.69
C ASP A 10 -0.68 3.53 7.28
N GLU A 11 -0.89 3.37 5.98
CA GLU A 11 -1.72 2.32 5.37
C GLU A 11 -3.11 2.14 6.05
N GLU A 12 -3.87 3.24 6.16
CA GLU A 12 -5.20 3.29 6.81
C GLU A 12 -6.16 2.17 6.36
N HIS A 13 -6.01 1.69 5.12
CA HIS A 13 -6.83 0.62 4.57
C HIS A 13 -6.72 -0.70 5.37
N ARG A 14 -5.61 -0.93 6.07
CA ARG A 14 -5.38 -2.11 6.94
C ARG A 14 -6.12 -2.03 8.28
N PHE A 15 -6.61 -0.85 8.68
CA PHE A 15 -7.28 -0.67 9.97
C PHE A 15 -8.74 -1.14 9.92
N GLY A 16 -9.13 -1.85 10.98
CA GLY A 16 -10.51 -2.29 11.19
C GLY A 16 -11.44 -1.11 11.52
N VAL A 17 -12.75 -1.32 11.34
CA VAL A 17 -13.77 -0.27 11.55
C VAL A 17 -13.69 0.34 12.95
N ARG A 18 -13.54 -0.48 14.00
CA ARG A 18 -13.44 0.00 15.39
C ARG A 18 -12.24 0.91 15.63
N GLN A 19 -11.09 0.57 15.05
CA GLN A 19 -9.88 1.38 15.16
C GLN A 19 -10.06 2.71 14.42
N LYS A 20 -10.70 2.68 13.25
CA LYS A 20 -11.01 3.90 12.48
C LYS A 20 -11.94 4.83 13.26
N GLU A 21 -12.95 4.31 13.94
CA GLU A 21 -13.86 5.14 14.75
C GLU A 21 -13.13 5.76 15.96
N GLN A 22 -12.24 5.03 16.63
CA GLN A 22 -11.40 5.58 17.70
C GLN A 22 -10.47 6.70 17.18
N LEU A 23 -9.87 6.52 16.01
CA LEU A 23 -9.00 7.52 15.39
C LEU A 23 -9.78 8.76 14.92
N LYS A 24 -11.01 8.58 14.42
CA LYS A 24 -11.90 9.70 14.08
C LYS A 24 -12.29 10.53 15.30
N ALA A 25 -12.52 9.89 16.45
CA ALA A 25 -12.84 10.58 17.69
C ALA A 25 -11.71 11.52 18.15
N LEU A 26 -10.45 11.23 17.77
CA LEU A 26 -9.30 12.10 18.07
C LEU A 26 -9.20 13.33 17.15
N ARG A 27 -9.88 13.32 15.99
CA ARG A 27 -9.75 14.37 14.97
C ARG A 27 -10.29 15.73 15.41
N SER A 28 -11.16 15.78 16.41
CA SER A 28 -11.69 17.05 16.94
C SER A 28 -10.69 17.81 17.81
N GLU A 29 -9.65 17.14 18.30
CA GLU A 29 -8.69 17.71 19.26
C GLU A 29 -7.25 17.69 18.75
N VAL A 30 -6.96 16.95 17.67
CA VAL A 30 -5.59 16.62 17.23
C VAL A 30 -5.47 16.62 15.70
N ASP A 31 -4.35 17.12 15.18
CA ASP A 31 -4.02 17.05 13.75
C ASP A 31 -3.77 15.61 13.29
N ILE A 32 -4.26 15.24 12.10
CA ILE A 32 -4.11 13.88 11.55
C ILE A 32 -3.44 13.93 10.17
N LEU A 33 -2.30 13.25 10.05
CA LEU A 33 -1.60 12.98 8.80
C LEU A 33 -1.80 11.52 8.40
N THR A 34 -2.46 11.27 7.26
CA THR A 34 -2.63 9.92 6.72
C THR A 34 -1.70 9.69 5.53
N LEU A 35 -0.90 8.64 5.60
CA LEU A 35 -0.02 8.16 4.55
C LEU A 35 -0.60 6.87 3.95
N THR A 36 -0.56 6.75 2.63
CA THR A 36 -0.98 5.53 1.94
C THR A 36 -0.31 5.44 0.57
N ALA A 37 0.17 4.26 0.20
CA ALA A 37 0.58 3.99 -1.17
C ALA A 37 -0.62 3.89 -2.12
N THR A 38 -1.82 3.64 -1.60
CA THR A 38 -3.07 3.48 -2.38
C THR A 38 -4.22 4.26 -1.74
N PRO A 39 -4.62 5.43 -2.29
CA PRO A 39 -5.75 6.15 -1.73
C PRO A 39 -7.03 5.33 -1.94
N ILE A 40 -7.80 5.14 -0.85
CA ILE A 40 -9.11 4.49 -0.92
C ILE A 40 -10.01 5.31 -1.88
N PRO A 41 -10.74 4.70 -2.84
CA PRO A 41 -11.45 5.45 -3.89
C PRO A 41 -12.37 6.56 -3.38
N ARG A 42 -13.07 6.32 -2.27
CA ARG A 42 -13.91 7.35 -1.63
C ARG A 42 -13.10 8.52 -1.07
N THR A 43 -11.97 8.24 -0.43
CA THR A 43 -11.08 9.27 0.11
C THR A 43 -10.46 10.10 -1.01
N LEU A 44 -10.09 9.45 -2.12
CA LEU A 44 -9.63 10.14 -3.32
C LEU A 44 -10.71 11.09 -3.87
N ASN A 45 -11.96 10.62 -3.99
CA ASN A 45 -13.07 11.45 -4.46
C ASN A 45 -13.32 12.67 -3.55
N MET A 46 -13.24 12.48 -2.22
CA MET A 46 -13.38 13.59 -1.26
C MET A 46 -12.27 14.64 -1.40
N ALA A 47 -11.06 14.20 -1.74
CA ALA A 47 -9.96 15.11 -2.00
C ALA A 47 -10.16 15.90 -3.31
N VAL A 48 -10.57 15.21 -4.37
CA VAL A 48 -10.87 15.84 -5.67
C VAL A 48 -12.02 16.84 -5.54
N SER A 49 -13.00 16.58 -4.68
CA SER A 49 -14.12 17.50 -4.40
C SER A 49 -13.79 18.62 -3.41
N GLY A 50 -12.54 18.76 -2.95
CA GLY A 50 -12.11 19.80 -2.01
C GLY A 50 -12.60 19.63 -0.57
N MET A 51 -13.16 18.48 -0.21
CA MET A 51 -13.61 18.18 1.17
C MET A 51 -12.46 17.71 2.08
N ARG A 52 -11.29 17.40 1.52
CA ARG A 52 -10.11 16.93 2.25
C ARG A 52 -8.84 17.32 1.49
N ASP A 53 -7.86 17.85 2.20
CA ASP A 53 -6.57 18.14 1.58
C ASP A 53 -5.82 16.84 1.23
N LEU A 54 -5.18 16.82 0.06
CA LEU A 54 -4.40 15.70 -0.45
C LEU A 54 -3.10 16.21 -1.05
N SER A 55 -1.98 15.65 -0.58
CA SER A 55 -0.67 15.86 -1.18
C SER A 55 -0.21 14.58 -1.86
N ILE A 56 0.24 14.67 -3.11
CA ILE A 56 0.68 13.52 -3.92
C ILE A 56 2.18 13.64 -4.13
N ILE A 57 2.92 12.61 -3.71
CA ILE A 57 4.36 12.48 -3.98
C ILE A 57 4.52 11.53 -5.17
N ALA A 58 4.53 12.09 -6.39
CA ALA A 58 4.58 11.30 -7.63
C ALA A 58 6.01 10.96 -8.09
N THR A 59 7.01 11.77 -7.68
CA THR A 59 8.39 11.60 -8.14
C THR A 59 9.05 10.41 -7.43
N PRO A 60 9.47 9.36 -8.15
CA PRO A 60 10.16 8.24 -7.54
C PRO A 60 11.57 8.64 -7.07
N PRO A 61 12.15 7.92 -6.09
CA PRO A 61 13.53 8.12 -5.70
C PRO A 61 14.50 7.81 -6.84
N ALA A 62 15.67 8.43 -6.81
CA ALA A 62 16.73 8.21 -7.79
C ALA A 62 17.10 6.72 -7.88
N ARG A 63 17.40 6.24 -9.09
CA ARG A 63 17.73 4.84 -9.42
C ARG A 63 16.58 3.84 -9.26
N ARG A 64 15.32 4.27 -9.14
CA ARG A 64 14.17 3.36 -9.25
C ARG A 64 14.05 2.85 -10.69
N LEU A 65 14.23 1.55 -10.89
CA LEU A 65 13.95 0.88 -12.16
C LEU A 65 12.46 0.49 -12.21
N SER A 66 11.80 0.75 -13.33
CA SER A 66 10.43 0.32 -13.55
C SER A 66 10.35 -1.21 -13.54
N VAL A 67 9.33 -1.76 -12.88
CA VAL A 67 9.04 -3.20 -12.91
C VAL A 67 8.50 -3.55 -14.29
N ARG A 68 9.00 -4.63 -14.90
CA ARG A 68 8.45 -5.19 -16.14
C ARG A 68 7.32 -6.16 -15.80
N THR A 69 6.10 -5.86 -16.25
CA THR A 69 4.91 -6.67 -15.97
C THR A 69 4.51 -7.47 -17.21
N PHE A 70 4.21 -8.75 -17.03
CA PHE A 70 3.74 -9.66 -18.08
C PHE A 70 2.43 -10.31 -17.65
N VAL A 71 1.47 -10.39 -18.56
CA VAL A 71 0.19 -11.10 -18.36
C VAL A 71 0.18 -12.28 -19.33
N MET A 72 0.07 -13.49 -18.79
CA MET A 72 0.17 -14.74 -19.55
C MET A 72 -0.56 -15.87 -18.82
N GLU A 73 -1.00 -16.86 -19.58
CA GLU A 73 -1.53 -18.10 -18.99
C GLU A 73 -0.44 -18.84 -18.20
N GLN A 74 -0.87 -19.60 -17.19
CA GLN A 74 0.05 -20.28 -16.29
C GLN A 74 0.83 -21.38 -17.04
N ASN A 75 2.13 -21.16 -17.22
CA ASN A 75 3.02 -22.12 -17.87
C ASN A 75 4.20 -22.47 -16.95
N LYS A 76 4.33 -23.76 -16.57
CA LYS A 76 5.38 -24.24 -15.64
C LYS A 76 6.81 -23.89 -16.11
N PRO A 77 7.19 -24.18 -17.38
CA PRO A 77 8.45 -23.71 -17.96
C PRO A 77 8.75 -22.23 -17.71
N THR A 78 7.78 -21.34 -17.99
CA THR A 78 7.98 -19.89 -17.87
C THR A 78 8.13 -19.44 -16.42
N ILE A 79 7.36 -20.03 -15.50
CA ILE A 79 7.54 -19.79 -14.06
C ILE A 79 8.94 -20.22 -13.62
N LYS A 80 9.37 -21.43 -14.00
CA LYS A 80 10.70 -21.95 -13.64
C LYS A 80 11.82 -21.04 -14.15
N GLU A 81 11.73 -20.58 -15.41
CA GLU A 81 12.70 -19.65 -15.98
C GLU A 81 12.74 -18.33 -15.19
N ALA A 82 11.58 -17.75 -14.90
CA ALA A 82 11.48 -16.50 -14.12
C ALA A 82 12.08 -16.65 -12.71
N LEU A 83 11.81 -17.77 -12.03
CA LEU A 83 12.39 -18.08 -10.72
C LEU A 83 13.92 -18.21 -10.81
N LEU A 84 14.42 -19.04 -11.73
CA LEU A 84 15.86 -19.27 -11.88
C LEU A 84 16.60 -17.97 -12.22
N ARG A 85 16.02 -17.11 -13.06
CA ARG A 85 16.61 -15.82 -13.41
C ARG A 85 16.78 -14.88 -12.21
N GLU A 86 15.89 -14.95 -11.21
CA GLU A 86 16.02 -14.18 -9.97
C GLU A 86 17.01 -14.83 -8.99
N LEU A 87 16.96 -16.15 -8.86
CA LEU A 87 17.87 -16.88 -7.96
C LEU A 87 19.33 -16.80 -8.43
N LEU A 88 19.60 -16.89 -9.74
CA LEU A 88 20.95 -16.82 -10.31
C LEU A 88 21.63 -15.46 -10.10
N ARG A 89 20.87 -14.38 -9.90
CA ARG A 89 21.41 -13.05 -9.53
C ARG A 89 21.46 -12.83 -8.02
N GLY A 90 21.19 -13.86 -7.21
CA GLY A 90 21.15 -13.78 -5.75
C GLY A 90 19.92 -13.07 -5.19
N GLY A 91 18.86 -12.89 -6.01
CA GLY A 91 17.61 -12.26 -5.60
C GLY A 91 16.66 -13.20 -4.89
N GLN A 92 15.55 -12.65 -4.40
CA GLN A 92 14.46 -13.40 -3.76
C GLN A 92 13.20 -13.30 -4.61
N VAL A 93 12.36 -14.34 -4.57
CA VAL A 93 11.09 -14.38 -5.32
C VAL A 93 9.91 -14.47 -4.35
N TYR A 94 8.90 -13.64 -4.59
CA TYR A 94 7.57 -13.80 -4.01
C TYR A 94 6.70 -14.63 -4.97
N TYR A 95 6.18 -15.76 -4.48
CA TYR A 95 5.19 -16.57 -5.19
C TYR A 95 3.86 -16.50 -4.42
N LEU A 96 2.82 -15.98 -5.05
CA LEU A 96 1.52 -15.78 -4.41
C LEU A 96 0.62 -17.00 -4.67
N HIS A 97 0.25 -17.71 -3.60
CA HIS A 97 -0.74 -18.77 -3.63
C HIS A 97 -1.86 -18.45 -2.62
N ASN A 98 -3.05 -18.14 -3.13
CA ASN A 98 -4.14 -17.58 -2.33
C ASN A 98 -5.03 -18.63 -1.64
N ASP A 99 -4.63 -19.90 -1.62
CA ASP A 99 -5.33 -20.96 -0.88
C ASP A 99 -4.43 -21.54 0.22
N VAL A 100 -4.80 -21.23 1.48
CA VAL A 100 -4.05 -21.67 2.67
C VAL A 100 -4.12 -23.18 2.87
N LYS A 101 -5.14 -23.86 2.33
CA LYS A 101 -5.26 -25.32 2.50
C LYS A 101 -4.26 -26.10 1.65
N THR A 102 -3.75 -25.47 0.59
CA THR A 102 -2.93 -26.11 -0.45
C THR A 102 -1.55 -25.46 -0.61
N ILE A 103 -1.18 -24.57 0.33
CA ILE A 103 0.18 -24.02 0.44
C ILE A 103 1.14 -24.99 1.13
#